data_AF-A0AAN6RGZ4-F1
#
_entry.id   AF-A0AAN6RGZ4-F1
#
_cell.length_a   1.000
_cell.length_b   1.000
_cell.length_c   1.000
_cell.angle_alpha   90.00
_cell.angle_beta   90.00
_cell.angle_gamma   90.00
#
_symmetry.space_group_name_H-M   'P 1'
#
loop_
_entity.id
_entity.type
_entity.pdbx_description
1 polymer ?
#
loop_
_entity_poly.entity_id
_entity_poly.type
_entity_poly.pdbx_seq_one_letter_code
_entity_poly.pdbx_strand_id
1 'polypeptide(L)'
;MAEERAAHHLLNVLEERGLDVQLNLDNVLAAFEDDHIKQEAAVWVEEYLHEDTLLTKEELELYQTLRKKGILHQYDAEEELNRPILDHEIAFAIDSLQTSTAAIEEQCKVLEAQKDALMKLKALDKPNLQFEHSSNERKRKEVQEKARLDAATEDVVTTINEQLADTLREVDAEKSTLTSHLNERLASDDQILSRLPSIVSQILAKPEANQDENSIEQWCKAIISYRTAEIKAKVDTVYLTSVANHSADELPAASEEELRERKAALQAELEDLHTEIASIAEMVVEHEFRKPMMDSKERKEREKSQARSAWLNYVVTTLEYMAKRLETVGGWTKDVDEFQQALAHVSQAAAKRMPDTETVLKKPKSQRNLSARNSIFSPALKLKPSKALDLPPALQDALRHANVSFNQDSIEALQESLARTQLERAKKVQDHYSSASTSTQSMLAERLSKADCDQRLIFGPLYKHTPFQQVNLTNTKLEEELKAMDLKLDDANEQLLSAEVNQISLDDPKVRAFIARYGR
;
A
#
# COMPACT_ATOMS: atom_id res chain seq x y z
N MET A 1 -85.36 -33.79 -22.30
CA MET A 1 -84.93 -33.79 -20.87
C MET A 1 -85.65 -32.75 -20.02
N ALA A 2 -85.87 -31.50 -20.47
CA ALA A 2 -86.74 -30.55 -19.74
C ALA A 2 -88.23 -30.89 -19.95
N GLU A 3 -88.60 -31.25 -21.18
CA GLU A 3 -89.99 -31.57 -21.57
C GLU A 3 -90.58 -32.79 -20.84
N GLU A 4 -89.80 -33.85 -20.65
CA GLU A 4 -90.24 -35.04 -19.89
C GLU A 4 -90.44 -34.70 -18.39
N ARG A 5 -89.63 -33.77 -17.84
CA ARG A 5 -89.79 -33.29 -16.47
C ARG A 5 -91.05 -32.43 -16.32
N ALA A 6 -91.39 -31.61 -17.30
CA ALA A 6 -92.64 -30.84 -17.29
C ALA A 6 -93.87 -31.74 -17.33
N ALA A 7 -93.85 -32.81 -18.13
CA ALA A 7 -94.93 -33.81 -18.15
C ALA A 7 -95.06 -34.54 -16.80
N HIS A 8 -93.93 -34.95 -16.19
CA HIS A 8 -93.94 -35.56 -14.85
C HIS A 8 -94.35 -34.59 -13.73
N HIS A 9 -93.99 -33.30 -13.82
CA HIS A 9 -94.40 -32.27 -12.88
C HIS A 9 -95.91 -32.04 -12.91
N LEU A 10 -96.49 -31.97 -14.11
CA LEU A 10 -97.94 -31.86 -14.28
C LEU A 10 -98.67 -33.09 -13.72
N LEU A 11 -98.16 -34.30 -13.98
CA LEU A 11 -98.74 -35.54 -13.45
C LEU A 11 -98.68 -35.61 -11.92
N ASN A 12 -97.55 -35.25 -11.32
CA ASN A 12 -97.43 -35.20 -9.85
C ASN A 12 -98.41 -34.20 -9.24
N VAL A 13 -98.56 -33.01 -9.83
CA VAL A 13 -99.51 -31.99 -9.33
C VAL A 13 -100.96 -32.44 -9.46
N LEU A 14 -101.31 -33.21 -10.49
CA LEU A 14 -102.66 -33.79 -10.67
C LEU A 14 -102.93 -34.92 -9.67
N GLU A 15 -101.96 -35.80 -9.43
CA GLU A 15 -102.04 -36.89 -8.45
C GLU A 15 -102.15 -36.36 -7.02
N GLU A 16 -101.30 -35.40 -6.62
CA GLU A 16 -101.33 -34.79 -5.30
C GLU A 16 -102.66 -34.09 -4.96
N ARG A 17 -103.38 -33.62 -5.98
CA ARG A 17 -104.64 -32.88 -5.83
C ARG A 17 -105.88 -33.77 -5.97
N GLY A 18 -105.73 -35.07 -6.20
CA GLY A 18 -106.84 -36.04 -6.27
C GLY A 18 -107.81 -35.79 -7.44
N LEU A 19 -107.34 -35.16 -8.51
CA LEU A 19 -108.11 -34.88 -9.73
C LEU A 19 -108.14 -36.06 -10.72
N ASP A 20 -107.56 -37.19 -10.32
CA ASP A 20 -107.32 -38.42 -11.10
C ASP A 20 -108.60 -39.14 -11.57
N VAL A 21 -109.78 -38.74 -11.08
CA VAL A 21 -111.05 -39.43 -11.33
C VAL A 21 -111.76 -38.93 -12.61
N GLN A 22 -111.32 -37.81 -13.22
CA GLN A 22 -112.02 -37.21 -14.37
C GLN A 22 -111.14 -36.91 -15.60
N LEU A 23 -109.85 -37.28 -15.59
CA LEU A 23 -108.96 -37.05 -16.73
C LEU A 23 -108.19 -38.35 -17.07
N ASN A 24 -108.32 -38.84 -18.30
CA ASN A 24 -107.60 -40.03 -18.75
C ASN A 24 -106.09 -39.72 -18.88
N LEU A 25 -105.28 -40.37 -18.04
CA LEU A 25 -103.82 -40.26 -17.99
C LEU A 25 -103.14 -40.42 -19.37
N ASP A 26 -103.67 -41.31 -20.20
CA ASP A 26 -103.18 -41.55 -21.57
C ASP A 26 -103.38 -40.35 -22.50
N ASN A 27 -104.39 -39.50 -22.27
CA ASN A 27 -104.63 -38.31 -23.10
C ASN A 27 -103.63 -37.18 -22.81
N VAL A 28 -103.17 -37.08 -21.56
CA VAL A 28 -102.15 -36.08 -21.18
C VAL A 28 -100.81 -36.49 -21.75
N LEU A 29 -100.44 -37.78 -21.67
CA LEU A 29 -99.23 -38.29 -22.30
C LEU A 29 -99.27 -38.15 -23.84
N ALA A 30 -100.42 -38.43 -24.47
CA ALA A 30 -100.60 -38.21 -25.91
C ALA A 30 -100.48 -36.73 -26.33
N ALA A 31 -100.92 -35.79 -25.49
CA ALA A 31 -100.77 -34.35 -25.75
C ALA A 31 -99.31 -33.86 -25.69
N PHE A 32 -98.44 -34.57 -24.96
CA PHE A 32 -96.99 -34.32 -24.90
C PHE A 32 -96.18 -35.13 -25.94
N GLU A 33 -96.82 -35.97 -26.77
CA GLU A 33 -96.21 -36.64 -27.93
C GLU A 33 -96.27 -35.79 -29.22
N ASP A 34 -97.14 -34.77 -29.29
CA ASP A 34 -97.28 -33.88 -30.46
C ASP A 34 -96.22 -32.74 -30.42
N ASP A 35 -95.27 -32.74 -31.37
CA ASP A 35 -94.07 -31.88 -31.36
C ASP A 35 -94.35 -30.36 -31.31
N HIS A 36 -95.51 -29.90 -31.80
CA HIS A 36 -95.87 -28.48 -31.78
C HIS A 36 -96.51 -28.04 -30.44
N ILE A 37 -97.24 -28.93 -29.76
CA ILE A 37 -97.94 -28.63 -28.51
C ILE A 37 -97.02 -28.87 -27.32
N LYS A 38 -96.07 -29.81 -27.45
CA LYS A 38 -95.13 -30.20 -26.40
C LYS A 38 -94.29 -29.02 -25.87
N GLN A 39 -93.83 -28.13 -26.74
CA GLN A 39 -92.98 -27.01 -26.33
C GLN A 39 -93.80 -25.88 -25.67
N GLU A 40 -95.00 -25.59 -26.19
CA GLU A 40 -95.92 -24.61 -25.60
C GLU A 40 -96.48 -25.10 -24.25
N ALA A 41 -96.82 -26.40 -24.16
CA ALA A 41 -97.27 -27.02 -22.92
C ALA A 41 -96.16 -27.10 -21.86
N ALA A 42 -94.90 -27.36 -22.25
CA ALA A 42 -93.78 -27.35 -21.32
C ALA A 42 -93.52 -25.93 -20.75
N VAL A 43 -93.57 -24.90 -21.60
CA VAL A 43 -93.47 -23.49 -21.16
C VAL A 43 -94.66 -23.11 -20.28
N TRP A 44 -95.88 -23.53 -20.61
CA TRP A 44 -97.06 -23.26 -19.80
C TRP A 44 -96.99 -23.93 -18.43
N VAL A 45 -96.54 -25.19 -18.35
CA VAL A 45 -96.33 -25.87 -17.06
C VAL A 45 -95.23 -25.18 -16.26
N GLU A 46 -94.12 -24.80 -16.90
CA GLU A 46 -93.06 -24.07 -16.21
C GLU A 46 -93.48 -22.66 -15.80
N GLU A 47 -94.40 -21.99 -16.49
CA GLU A 47 -94.81 -20.61 -16.16
C GLU A 47 -95.94 -20.56 -15.11
N TYR A 48 -96.92 -21.48 -15.19
CA TYR A 48 -98.15 -21.43 -14.39
C TYR A 48 -98.25 -22.48 -13.27
N LEU A 49 -97.33 -23.46 -13.17
CA LEU A 49 -97.29 -24.45 -12.09
C LEU A 49 -96.07 -24.23 -11.15
N HIS A 50 -96.06 -23.08 -10.45
CA HIS A 50 -95.11 -22.78 -9.36
C HIS A 50 -95.76 -22.88 -7.97
N GLU A 51 -94.94 -23.04 -6.92
CA GLU A 51 -95.38 -23.04 -5.51
C GLU A 51 -96.24 -21.81 -5.16
N ASP A 52 -95.95 -20.64 -5.74
CA ASP A 52 -96.70 -19.39 -5.49
C ASP A 52 -98.08 -19.35 -6.19
N THR A 53 -98.28 -20.12 -7.26
CA THR A 53 -99.55 -20.21 -8.03
C THR A 53 -100.41 -21.41 -7.65
N LEU A 54 -99.83 -22.36 -6.93
CA LEU A 54 -100.43 -23.63 -6.58
C LEU A 54 -100.87 -23.61 -5.11
N LEU A 55 -102.18 -23.62 -4.85
CA LEU A 55 -102.68 -23.74 -3.46
C LEU A 55 -102.02 -24.93 -2.76
N THR A 56 -101.44 -24.70 -1.59
CA THR A 56 -100.85 -25.75 -0.77
C THR A 56 -101.94 -26.70 -0.26
N LYS A 57 -101.57 -27.92 0.18
CA LYS A 57 -102.54 -28.94 0.62
C LYS A 57 -103.42 -28.45 1.78
N GLU A 58 -102.84 -27.70 2.71
CA GLU A 58 -103.56 -27.09 3.83
C GLU A 58 -104.53 -26.00 3.35
N GLU A 59 -104.13 -25.16 2.39
CA GLU A 59 -104.98 -24.13 1.78
C GLU A 59 -106.10 -24.73 0.92
N LEU A 60 -105.85 -25.83 0.22
CA LEU A 60 -106.87 -26.53 -0.58
C LEU A 60 -107.91 -27.21 0.33
N GLU A 61 -107.48 -27.83 1.42
CA GLU A 61 -108.39 -28.33 2.47
C GLU A 61 -109.18 -27.18 3.12
N LEU A 62 -108.52 -26.06 3.40
CA LEU A 62 -109.18 -24.85 3.91
C LEU A 62 -110.22 -24.32 2.91
N TYR A 63 -109.88 -24.22 1.63
CA TYR A 63 -110.79 -23.77 0.57
C TYR A 63 -111.99 -24.73 0.40
N GLN A 64 -111.76 -26.05 0.42
CA GLN A 64 -112.84 -27.03 0.37
C GLN A 64 -113.72 -26.99 1.63
N THR A 65 -113.14 -26.78 2.81
CA THR A 65 -113.91 -26.64 4.05
C THR A 65 -114.72 -25.33 4.07
N LEU A 66 -114.16 -24.23 3.55
CA LEU A 66 -114.85 -22.94 3.39
C LEU A 66 -115.97 -23.02 2.35
N ARG A 67 -115.77 -23.77 1.24
CA ARG A 67 -116.79 -24.06 0.23
C ARG A 67 -117.92 -24.92 0.80
N LYS A 68 -117.60 -25.99 1.55
CA LYS A 68 -118.59 -26.85 2.23
C LYS A 68 -119.37 -26.10 3.32
N LYS A 69 -118.75 -25.11 3.96
CA LYS A 69 -119.38 -24.24 4.98
C LYS A 69 -120.11 -23.03 4.40
N GLY A 70 -120.06 -22.79 3.08
CA GLY A 70 -120.79 -21.70 2.41
C GLY A 70 -120.29 -20.29 2.72
N ILE A 71 -119.06 -20.15 3.26
CA ILE A 71 -118.49 -18.85 3.70
C ILE A 71 -117.74 -18.15 2.55
N LEU A 72 -117.50 -18.83 1.44
CA LEU A 72 -116.75 -18.29 0.30
C LEU A 72 -117.39 -17.03 -0.31
N HIS A 73 -118.72 -16.94 -0.32
CA HIS A 73 -119.44 -15.76 -0.81
C HIS A 73 -119.29 -14.50 0.07
N GLN A 74 -118.69 -14.61 1.26
CA GLN A 74 -118.38 -13.46 2.11
C GLN A 74 -117.02 -12.82 1.77
N TYR A 75 -116.18 -13.50 0.99
CA TYR A 75 -114.85 -13.02 0.58
C TYR A 75 -114.76 -12.70 -0.92
N ASP A 76 -115.70 -13.19 -1.74
CA ASP A 76 -115.86 -12.83 -3.17
C ASP A 76 -116.51 -11.45 -3.38
N ALA A 77 -117.02 -10.84 -2.32
CA ALA A 77 -117.45 -9.45 -2.33
C ALA A 77 -116.24 -8.56 -2.02
N GLU A 78 -115.36 -8.39 -3.01
CA GLU A 78 -114.48 -7.20 -3.10
C GLU A 78 -115.36 -5.97 -3.34
N GLU A 79 -116.10 -5.59 -2.31
CA GLU A 79 -116.78 -4.30 -2.20
C GLU A 79 -115.98 -3.50 -1.18
N GLU A 80 -115.05 -2.70 -1.70
CA GLU A 80 -114.45 -1.53 -1.07
C GLU A 80 -114.17 -1.65 0.45
N LEU A 81 -112.92 -2.00 0.78
CA LEU A 81 -112.32 -1.67 2.08
C LEU A 81 -112.11 -0.13 2.20
N ASN A 82 -113.21 0.63 2.13
CA ASN A 82 -113.34 1.92 2.79
C ASN A 82 -113.42 1.68 4.30
N ARG A 83 -112.32 1.20 4.88
CA ARG A 83 -112.11 1.30 6.32
C ARG A 83 -111.75 2.76 6.60
N PRO A 84 -112.48 3.49 7.46
CA PRO A 84 -112.04 4.82 7.87
C PRO A 84 -110.67 4.63 8.54
N ILE A 85 -109.63 5.21 7.96
CA ILE A 85 -108.30 5.23 8.57
C ILE A 85 -108.48 5.86 9.94
N LEU A 86 -108.23 5.09 10.99
CA LEU A 86 -108.48 5.56 12.34
C LEU A 86 -107.36 6.54 12.70
N ASP A 87 -107.65 7.67 13.36
CA ASP A 87 -106.66 8.74 13.61
C ASP A 87 -105.36 8.25 14.28
N HIS A 88 -105.43 7.17 15.07
CA HIS A 88 -104.24 6.55 15.67
C HIS A 88 -103.33 5.82 14.66
N GLU A 89 -103.87 5.28 13.57
CA GLU A 89 -103.10 4.68 12.47
C GLU A 89 -102.37 5.77 11.67
N ILE A 90 -103.00 6.94 11.48
CA ILE A 90 -102.37 8.13 10.88
C ILE A 90 -101.27 8.65 11.80
N ALA A 91 -101.55 8.80 13.10
CA ALA A 91 -100.55 9.23 14.08
C ALA A 91 -99.36 8.26 14.15
N PHE A 92 -99.61 6.95 14.14
CA PHE A 92 -98.55 5.94 14.13
C PHE A 92 -97.74 5.95 12.82
N ALA A 93 -98.40 6.15 11.68
CA ALA A 93 -97.71 6.30 10.40
C ALA A 93 -96.86 7.58 10.36
N ILE A 94 -97.33 8.69 10.94
CA ILE A 94 -96.56 9.93 11.07
C ILE A 94 -95.36 9.73 11.99
N ASP A 95 -95.54 9.13 13.17
CA ASP A 95 -94.45 8.86 14.11
C ASP A 95 -93.42 7.89 13.51
N SER A 96 -93.88 6.86 12.79
CA SER A 96 -93.01 5.91 12.08
C SER A 96 -92.23 6.60 10.96
N LEU A 97 -92.88 7.47 10.17
CA LEU A 97 -92.25 8.24 9.11
C LEU A 97 -91.24 9.25 9.69
N GLN A 98 -91.58 9.93 10.78
CA GLN A 98 -90.67 10.86 11.46
C GLN A 98 -89.46 10.14 12.05
N THR A 99 -89.68 8.98 12.67
CA THR A 99 -88.59 8.14 13.19
C THR A 99 -87.69 7.64 12.05
N SER A 100 -88.27 7.22 10.93
CA SER A 100 -87.52 6.81 9.74
C SER A 100 -86.75 7.99 9.12
N THR A 101 -87.35 9.17 9.05
CA THR A 101 -86.72 10.39 8.53
C THR A 101 -85.57 10.84 9.43
N ALA A 102 -85.75 10.79 10.76
CA ALA A 102 -84.69 11.08 11.72
C ALA A 102 -83.52 10.08 11.62
N ALA A 103 -83.82 8.79 11.43
CA ALA A 103 -82.80 7.77 11.21
C ALA A 103 -82.04 7.98 9.88
N ILE A 104 -82.73 8.39 8.81
CA ILE A 104 -82.11 8.73 7.53
C ILE A 104 -81.21 9.97 7.68
N GLU A 105 -81.65 11.01 8.39
CA GLU A 105 -80.83 12.19 8.65
C GLU A 105 -79.57 11.88 9.45
N GLU A 106 -79.66 10.99 10.44
CA GLU A 106 -78.51 10.53 11.21
C GLU A 106 -77.53 9.74 10.32
N GLN A 107 -78.05 8.86 9.46
CA GLN A 107 -77.23 8.13 8.48
C GLN A 107 -76.56 9.08 7.47
N CYS A 108 -77.26 10.11 6.99
CA CYS A 108 -76.70 11.14 6.12
C CYS A 108 -75.55 11.90 6.80
N LYS A 109 -75.70 12.28 8.08
CA LYS A 109 -74.63 12.93 8.85
C LYS A 109 -73.40 12.02 9.02
N VAL A 110 -73.62 10.73 9.28
CA VAL A 110 -72.53 9.74 9.36
C VAL A 110 -71.81 9.60 8.02
N LEU A 111 -72.55 9.51 6.91
CA LEU A 111 -71.96 9.42 5.57
C LEU A 111 -71.20 10.68 5.17
N GLU A 112 -71.68 11.85 5.56
CA GLU A 112 -70.98 13.12 5.34
C GLU A 112 -69.68 13.18 6.16
N ALA A 113 -69.71 12.75 7.42
CA ALA A 113 -68.51 12.62 8.25
C ALA A 113 -67.51 11.60 7.67
N GLN A 114 -67.99 10.46 7.14
CA GLN A 114 -67.16 9.46 6.48
C GLN A 114 -66.56 9.99 5.17
N LYS A 115 -67.35 10.72 4.37
CA LYS A 115 -66.88 11.39 3.16
C LYS A 115 -65.78 12.40 3.49
N ASP A 116 -65.96 13.22 4.51
CA ASP A 116 -64.96 14.21 4.93
C ASP A 116 -63.69 13.56 5.47
N ALA A 117 -63.81 12.46 6.22
CA ALA A 117 -62.67 11.66 6.66
C ALA A 117 -61.91 11.04 5.48
N LEU A 118 -62.62 10.51 4.48
CA LEU A 118 -62.03 9.97 3.24
C LEU A 118 -61.36 11.07 2.41
N MET A 119 -61.94 12.26 2.33
CA MET A 119 -61.33 13.40 1.62
C MET A 119 -60.05 13.88 2.33
N LYS A 120 -60.02 13.86 3.66
CA LYS A 120 -58.80 14.16 4.45
C LYS A 120 -57.73 13.08 4.27
N LEU A 121 -58.10 11.80 4.26
CA LEU A 121 -57.18 10.69 3.97
C LEU A 121 -56.62 10.80 2.55
N LYS A 122 -57.46 11.08 1.55
CA LYS A 122 -57.03 11.29 0.16
C LYS A 122 -56.12 12.51 -0.01
N ALA A 123 -56.24 13.52 0.85
CA ALA A 123 -55.33 14.65 0.87
C ALA A 123 -53.96 14.31 1.48
N LEU A 124 -53.92 13.42 2.47
CA LEU A 124 -52.69 12.90 3.09
C LEU A 124 -51.98 11.84 2.22
N ASP A 125 -52.76 11.07 1.46
CA ASP A 125 -52.27 10.02 0.54
C ASP A 125 -51.74 10.59 -0.79
N LYS A 126 -51.72 11.92 -0.95
CA LYS A 126 -50.89 12.52 -2.00
C LYS A 126 -49.43 12.28 -1.61
N PRO A 127 -48.69 11.43 -2.36
CA PRO A 127 -47.29 11.20 -2.07
C PRO A 127 -46.60 12.55 -2.06
N ASN A 128 -45.89 12.85 -0.97
CA ASN A 128 -45.12 14.07 -0.89
C ASN A 128 -43.92 13.91 -1.85
N LEU A 129 -44.16 14.13 -3.14
CA LEU A 129 -43.21 13.88 -4.23
C LEU A 129 -41.90 14.62 -3.98
N GLN A 130 -41.94 15.76 -3.29
CA GLN A 130 -40.75 16.49 -2.86
C GLN A 130 -39.91 15.72 -1.83
N PHE A 131 -40.54 15.08 -0.85
CA PHE A 131 -39.85 14.25 0.13
C PHE A 131 -39.22 13.01 -0.51
N GLU A 132 -39.97 12.28 -1.35
CA GLU A 132 -39.41 11.13 -2.06
C GLU A 132 -38.29 11.52 -3.04
N HIS A 133 -38.44 12.63 -3.76
CA HIS A 133 -37.41 13.14 -4.65
C HIS A 133 -36.14 13.51 -3.87
N SER A 134 -36.26 14.23 -2.75
CA SER A 134 -35.12 14.59 -1.90
C SER A 134 -34.43 13.36 -1.29
N SER A 135 -35.19 12.34 -0.89
CA SER A 135 -34.68 11.08 -0.36
C SER A 135 -33.94 10.27 -1.44
N ASN A 136 -34.48 10.19 -2.65
CA ASN A 136 -33.85 9.51 -3.78
C ASN A 136 -32.60 10.26 -4.28
N GLU A 137 -32.60 11.59 -4.29
CA GLU A 137 -31.39 12.38 -4.57
C GLU A 137 -30.30 12.12 -3.53
N ARG A 138 -30.65 12.09 -2.24
CA ARG A 138 -29.69 11.77 -1.17
C ARG A 138 -29.09 10.38 -1.35
N LYS A 139 -29.91 9.36 -1.60
CA LYS A 139 -29.45 7.99 -1.88
C LYS A 139 -28.53 7.93 -3.10
N ARG A 140 -28.86 8.66 -4.17
CA ARG A 140 -28.03 8.72 -5.38
C ARG A 140 -26.67 9.35 -5.11
N LYS A 141 -26.63 10.44 -4.34
CA LYS A 141 -25.38 11.09 -3.90
C LYS A 141 -24.55 10.15 -3.04
N GLU A 142 -25.16 9.48 -2.07
CA GLU A 142 -24.49 8.50 -1.20
C GLU A 142 -23.90 7.33 -2.00
N VAL A 143 -24.64 6.79 -2.98
CA VAL A 143 -24.12 5.73 -3.87
C VAL A 143 -22.96 6.23 -4.73
N GLN A 144 -23.03 7.47 -5.22
CA GLN A 144 -21.95 8.06 -5.99
C GLN A 144 -20.70 8.32 -5.14
N GLU A 145 -20.87 8.82 -3.91
CA GLU A 145 -19.77 9.02 -2.97
C GLU A 145 -19.17 7.69 -2.54
N LYS A 146 -19.98 6.68 -2.25
CA LYS A 146 -19.51 5.32 -1.96
C LYS A 146 -18.70 4.77 -3.13
N ALA A 147 -19.21 4.84 -4.36
CA ALA A 147 -18.48 4.39 -5.54
C ALA A 147 -17.17 5.15 -5.75
N ARG A 148 -17.14 6.45 -5.44
CA ARG A 148 -15.91 7.28 -5.49
C ARG A 148 -14.91 6.86 -4.42
N LEU A 149 -15.36 6.58 -3.19
CA LEU A 149 -14.51 6.11 -2.10
C LEU A 149 -13.99 4.69 -2.35
N ASP A 150 -14.83 3.81 -2.90
CA ASP A 150 -14.43 2.45 -3.29
C ASP A 150 -13.34 2.50 -4.37
N ALA A 151 -13.52 3.33 -5.41
CA ALA A 151 -12.50 3.56 -6.43
C ALA A 151 -11.20 4.14 -5.88
N ALA A 152 -11.28 5.16 -5.00
CA ALA A 152 -10.10 5.72 -4.35
C ALA A 152 -9.39 4.71 -3.44
N THR A 153 -10.14 3.81 -2.79
CA THR A 153 -9.58 2.73 -1.97
C THR A 153 -8.88 1.70 -2.85
N GLU A 154 -9.49 1.30 -3.97
CA GLU A 154 -8.87 0.39 -4.95
C GLU A 154 -7.58 0.98 -5.52
N ASP A 155 -7.56 2.27 -5.88
CA ASP A 155 -6.37 2.98 -6.37
C ASP A 155 -5.23 3.01 -5.32
N VAL A 156 -5.57 3.21 -4.04
CA VAL A 156 -4.57 3.16 -2.96
C VAL A 156 -4.05 1.74 -2.75
N VAL A 157 -4.93 0.73 -2.82
CA VAL A 157 -4.55 -0.67 -2.68
C VAL A 157 -3.62 -1.13 -3.81
N THR A 158 -3.94 -0.77 -5.06
CA THR A 158 -3.09 -1.07 -6.21
C THR A 158 -1.74 -0.37 -6.08
N THR A 159 -1.72 0.92 -5.73
CA THR A 159 -0.47 1.68 -5.53
C THR A 159 0.41 1.06 -4.45
N ILE A 160 -0.16 0.66 -3.30
CA ILE A 160 0.61 0.01 -2.22
C ILE A 160 1.17 -1.34 -2.70
N ASN A 161 0.38 -2.13 -3.42
CA ASN A 161 0.84 -3.43 -3.94
C ASN A 161 1.93 -3.27 -5.00
N GLU A 162 1.84 -2.28 -5.87
CA GLU A 162 2.87 -1.95 -6.86
C GLU A 162 4.16 -1.53 -6.17
N GLN A 163 4.09 -0.57 -5.22
CA GLN A 163 5.26 -0.13 -4.45
C GLN A 163 5.90 -1.27 -3.65
N LEU A 164 5.08 -2.14 -3.04
CA LEU A 164 5.57 -3.28 -2.29
C LEU A 164 6.23 -4.33 -3.20
N ALA A 165 5.66 -4.57 -4.38
CA ALA A 165 6.24 -5.49 -5.35
C ALA A 165 7.55 -4.94 -5.94
N ASP A 166 7.63 -3.64 -6.19
CA ASP A 166 8.84 -3.00 -6.72
C ASP A 166 9.95 -2.98 -5.67
N THR A 167 9.65 -2.59 -4.43
CA THR A 167 10.62 -2.67 -3.33
C THR A 167 11.09 -4.09 -3.04
N LEU A 168 10.22 -5.10 -3.14
CA LEU A 168 10.62 -6.50 -3.01
C LEU A 168 11.58 -6.93 -4.14
N ARG A 169 11.32 -6.51 -5.38
CA ARG A 169 12.23 -6.77 -6.51
C ARG A 169 13.57 -6.08 -6.34
N GLU A 170 13.58 -4.86 -5.82
CA GLU A 170 14.82 -4.11 -5.51
C GLU A 170 15.64 -4.86 -4.45
N VAL A 171 15.02 -5.32 -3.37
CA VAL A 171 15.70 -6.12 -2.33
C VAL A 171 16.24 -7.44 -2.88
N ASP A 172 15.47 -8.14 -3.70
CA ASP A 172 15.92 -9.39 -4.32
C ASP A 172 17.10 -9.13 -5.29
N ALA A 173 17.06 -8.03 -6.04
CA ALA A 173 18.17 -7.60 -6.87
C ALA A 173 19.40 -7.27 -6.01
N GLU A 174 19.26 -6.48 -4.96
CA GLU A 174 20.35 -6.16 -4.03
C GLU A 174 20.94 -7.43 -3.40
N LYS A 175 20.11 -8.36 -2.94
CA LYS A 175 20.54 -9.66 -2.42
C LYS A 175 21.31 -10.48 -3.45
N SER A 176 20.87 -10.50 -4.70
CA SER A 176 21.61 -11.17 -5.79
C SER A 176 22.96 -10.50 -6.07
N THR A 177 23.03 -9.17 -6.02
CA THR A 177 24.30 -8.43 -6.19
C THR A 177 25.23 -8.65 -5.00
N LEU A 178 24.72 -8.67 -3.77
CA LEU A 178 25.46 -8.98 -2.56
C LEU A 178 26.02 -10.40 -2.59
N THR A 179 25.23 -11.39 -2.97
CA THR A 179 25.70 -12.79 -3.05
C THR A 179 26.76 -13.00 -4.12
N SER A 180 26.62 -12.39 -5.31
CA SER A 180 27.66 -12.42 -6.34
C SER A 180 28.93 -11.71 -5.89
N HIS A 181 28.82 -10.52 -5.27
CA HIS A 181 29.96 -9.80 -4.70
C HIS A 181 30.67 -10.62 -3.61
N LEU A 182 29.91 -11.24 -2.72
CA LEU A 182 30.44 -12.08 -1.64
C LEU A 182 31.18 -13.29 -2.22
N ASN A 183 30.61 -13.97 -3.23
CA ASN A 183 31.26 -15.08 -3.90
C ASN A 183 32.57 -14.68 -4.60
N GLU A 184 32.59 -13.56 -5.33
CA GLU A 184 33.79 -13.04 -5.97
C GLU A 184 34.88 -12.72 -4.94
N ARG A 185 34.49 -12.08 -3.82
CA ARG A 185 35.43 -11.67 -2.77
C ARG A 185 35.96 -12.86 -1.99
N LEU A 186 35.11 -13.80 -1.59
CA LEU A 186 35.56 -15.03 -0.93
C LEU A 186 36.47 -15.86 -1.85
N ALA A 187 36.16 -15.97 -3.14
CA ALA A 187 37.04 -16.63 -4.09
C ALA A 187 38.42 -15.93 -4.20
N SER A 188 38.44 -14.60 -4.17
CA SER A 188 39.70 -13.83 -4.14
C SER A 188 40.50 -14.09 -2.85
N ASP A 189 39.82 -14.27 -1.73
CA ASP A 189 40.44 -14.53 -0.44
C ASP A 189 40.98 -15.94 -0.34
N ASP A 190 40.23 -16.94 -0.80
CA ASP A 190 40.70 -18.32 -0.93
C ASP A 190 41.94 -18.40 -1.84
N GLN A 191 42.00 -17.60 -2.91
CA GLN A 191 43.20 -17.53 -3.75
C GLN A 191 44.41 -16.97 -2.98
N ILE A 192 44.23 -15.96 -2.13
CA ILE A 192 45.32 -15.42 -1.31
C ILE A 192 45.71 -16.42 -0.22
N LEU A 193 44.74 -17.01 0.47
CA LEU A 193 44.94 -18.02 1.52
C LEU A 193 45.64 -19.27 0.99
N SER A 194 45.34 -19.72 -0.24
CA SER A 194 46.04 -20.86 -0.86
C SER A 194 47.52 -20.59 -1.15
N ARG A 195 47.92 -19.33 -1.35
CA ARG A 195 49.32 -18.91 -1.55
C ARG A 195 50.08 -18.71 -0.23
N LEU A 196 49.36 -18.48 0.86
CA LEU A 196 49.91 -18.16 2.17
C LEU A 196 50.78 -19.29 2.77
N PRO A 197 50.44 -20.60 2.64
CA PRO A 197 51.30 -21.70 3.07
C PRO A 197 52.68 -21.71 2.40
N SER A 198 52.78 -21.29 1.13
CA SER A 198 54.05 -21.18 0.41
C SER A 198 54.92 -20.05 0.98
N ILE A 199 54.30 -18.94 1.36
CA ILE A 199 54.99 -17.82 2.02
C ILE A 199 55.45 -18.24 3.42
N VAL A 200 54.58 -18.91 4.17
CA VAL A 200 54.88 -19.39 5.53
C VAL A 200 55.99 -20.43 5.53
N SER A 201 56.04 -21.33 4.53
CA SER A 201 57.15 -22.28 4.41
C SER A 201 58.49 -21.60 4.10
N GLN A 202 58.50 -20.49 3.35
CA GLN A 202 59.70 -19.66 3.17
C GLN A 202 60.13 -18.95 4.46
N ILE A 203 59.20 -18.53 5.30
CA ILE A 203 59.50 -17.91 6.61
C ILE A 203 60.04 -18.96 7.60
N LEU A 204 59.43 -20.14 7.63
CA LEU A 204 59.76 -21.26 8.53
C LEU A 204 60.96 -22.08 8.08
N ALA A 205 61.49 -21.85 6.88
CA ALA A 205 62.75 -22.44 6.45
C ALA A 205 63.82 -22.14 7.51
N LYS A 206 64.21 -23.19 8.24
CA LYS A 206 65.06 -23.09 9.42
C LYS A 206 66.37 -22.39 9.05
N PRO A 207 66.87 -21.48 9.91
CA PRO A 207 68.23 -21.00 9.73
C PRO A 207 69.16 -22.21 9.91
N GLU A 208 69.98 -22.51 8.89
CA GLU A 208 71.16 -23.36 9.02
C GLU A 208 72.12 -22.65 9.99
N ALA A 209 71.84 -22.74 11.28
CA ALA A 209 72.58 -22.02 12.31
C ALA A 209 73.26 -23.03 13.23
N ASN A 210 74.59 -22.92 13.26
CA ASN A 210 75.56 -23.32 14.28
C ASN A 210 76.76 -24.12 13.72
N GLN A 211 76.67 -24.64 12.50
CA GLN A 211 77.84 -25.28 11.86
C GLN A 211 78.81 -24.23 11.27
N ASP A 212 78.29 -23.15 10.68
CA ASP A 212 79.12 -22.15 10.00
C ASP A 212 80.06 -21.38 10.94
N GLU A 213 79.63 -21.04 12.16
CA GLU A 213 80.46 -20.25 13.08
C GLU A 213 81.64 -21.06 13.63
N ASN A 214 81.36 -22.27 14.11
CA ASN A 214 82.38 -23.21 14.55
C ASN A 214 83.34 -23.55 13.39
N SER A 215 82.82 -23.65 12.16
CA SER A 215 83.64 -23.86 10.97
C SER A 215 84.53 -22.66 10.69
N ILE A 216 84.00 -21.43 10.68
CA ILE A 216 84.78 -20.19 10.46
C ILE A 216 85.91 -20.07 11.47
N GLU A 217 85.64 -20.36 12.76
CA GLU A 217 86.68 -20.35 13.78
C GLU A 217 87.74 -21.43 13.55
N GLN A 218 87.35 -22.63 13.14
CA GLN A 218 88.28 -23.70 12.79
C GLN A 218 89.16 -23.33 11.59
N TRP A 219 88.58 -22.76 10.53
CA TRP A 219 89.32 -22.29 9.36
C TRP A 219 90.29 -21.15 9.73
N CYS A 220 89.86 -20.19 10.55
CA CYS A 220 90.74 -19.10 11.00
C CYS A 220 91.91 -19.64 11.82
N LYS A 221 91.67 -20.57 12.76
CA LYS A 221 92.74 -21.22 13.53
C LYS A 221 93.72 -22.00 12.62
N ALA A 222 93.20 -22.71 11.62
CA ALA A 222 94.02 -23.42 10.65
C ALA A 222 94.89 -22.44 9.85
N ILE A 223 94.32 -21.34 9.33
CA ILE A 223 95.06 -20.32 8.57
C ILE A 223 96.15 -19.66 9.42
N ILE A 224 95.87 -19.34 10.69
CA ILE A 224 96.87 -18.80 11.63
C ILE A 224 98.03 -19.79 11.78
N SER A 225 97.72 -21.08 11.98
CA SER A 225 98.76 -22.11 12.13
C SER A 225 99.62 -22.26 10.87
N TYR A 226 99.01 -22.26 9.67
CA TYR A 226 99.73 -22.37 8.41
C TYR A 226 100.58 -21.12 8.12
N ARG A 227 100.04 -19.91 8.30
CA ARG A 227 100.78 -18.66 8.11
C ARG A 227 101.94 -18.53 9.09
N THR A 228 101.72 -18.90 10.36
CA THR A 228 102.78 -18.90 11.38
C THR A 228 103.89 -19.88 10.99
N ALA A 229 103.55 -21.11 10.59
CA ALA A 229 104.53 -22.09 10.15
C ALA A 229 105.28 -21.65 8.88
N GLU A 230 104.60 -21.04 7.91
CA GLU A 230 105.21 -20.53 6.69
C GLU A 230 106.21 -19.39 6.98
N ILE A 231 105.83 -18.42 7.82
CA ILE A 231 106.69 -17.29 8.17
C ILE A 231 107.89 -17.78 9.00
N LYS A 232 107.68 -18.67 9.98
CA LYS A 232 108.77 -19.29 10.75
C LYS A 232 109.76 -20.03 9.84
N ALA A 233 109.25 -20.87 8.93
CA ALA A 233 110.10 -21.57 7.98
C ALA A 233 110.89 -20.60 7.09
N LYS A 234 110.29 -19.48 6.65
CA LYS A 234 111.02 -18.44 5.90
C LYS A 234 112.10 -17.78 6.74
N VAL A 235 111.82 -17.41 8.00
CA VAL A 235 112.82 -16.85 8.93
C VAL A 235 113.97 -17.83 9.15
N ASP A 236 113.67 -19.10 9.40
CA ASP A 236 114.66 -20.16 9.58
C ASP A 236 115.50 -20.36 8.32
N THR A 237 114.90 -20.36 7.13
CA THR A 237 115.66 -20.47 5.87
C THR A 237 116.59 -19.28 5.64
N VAL A 238 116.14 -18.05 5.94
CA VAL A 238 116.98 -16.84 5.81
C VAL A 238 118.11 -16.88 6.83
N TYR A 239 117.81 -17.27 8.08
CA TYR A 239 118.80 -17.45 9.13
C TYR A 239 119.86 -18.49 8.72
N LEU A 240 119.46 -19.69 8.32
CA LEU A 240 120.37 -20.76 7.90
C LEU A 240 121.17 -20.38 6.64
N THR A 241 120.55 -19.73 5.66
CA THR A 241 121.24 -19.28 4.44
C THR A 241 122.24 -18.17 4.76
N SER A 242 121.90 -17.25 5.68
CA SER A 242 122.84 -16.23 6.14
C SER A 242 124.03 -16.86 6.84
N VAL A 243 123.81 -17.83 7.75
CA VAL A 243 124.90 -18.55 8.43
C VAL A 243 125.76 -19.34 7.45
N ALA A 244 125.17 -19.98 6.44
CA ALA A 244 125.90 -20.75 5.42
C ALA A 244 126.74 -19.89 4.46
N ASN A 245 126.31 -18.64 4.23
CA ASN A 245 126.99 -17.72 3.31
C ASN A 245 128.16 -16.94 3.94
N HIS A 246 128.37 -17.03 5.26
CA HIS A 246 129.55 -16.44 5.91
C HIS A 246 130.70 -17.46 5.91
N SER A 247 131.83 -17.08 5.31
CA SER A 247 133.05 -17.90 5.35
C SER A 247 133.76 -17.76 6.71
N ALA A 248 134.48 -18.80 7.14
CA ALA A 248 135.18 -18.86 8.43
C ALA A 248 136.30 -17.79 8.59
N ASP A 249 136.59 -16.99 7.58
CA ASP A 249 137.64 -15.96 7.56
C ASP A 249 137.14 -14.56 8.00
N GLU A 250 135.83 -14.37 8.18
CA GLU A 250 135.20 -13.10 8.59
C GLU A 250 134.69 -13.09 10.05
N LEU A 251 135.16 -14.02 10.89
CA LEU A 251 134.80 -14.06 12.30
C LEU A 251 135.52 -12.95 13.09
N PRO A 252 134.80 -12.11 13.87
CA PRO A 252 135.44 -11.14 14.75
C PRO A 252 136.40 -11.83 15.74
N ALA A 253 137.54 -11.22 16.02
CA ALA A 253 138.50 -11.66 17.04
C ALA A 253 137.96 -11.43 18.48
N ALA A 254 136.84 -12.06 18.79
CA ALA A 254 136.19 -12.06 20.10
C ALA A 254 136.54 -13.34 20.88
N SER A 255 136.44 -13.30 22.21
CA SER A 255 136.66 -14.48 23.04
C SER A 255 135.56 -15.53 22.83
N GLU A 256 135.88 -16.81 23.05
CA GLU A 256 134.92 -17.92 22.88
C GLU A 256 133.69 -17.77 23.79
N GLU A 257 133.85 -17.10 24.93
CA GLU A 257 132.79 -16.82 25.90
C GLU A 257 131.81 -15.75 25.39
N GLU A 258 132.31 -14.66 24.81
CA GLU A 258 131.50 -13.60 24.17
C GLU A 258 130.71 -14.12 22.95
N LEU A 259 131.31 -15.03 22.17
CA LEU A 259 130.63 -15.67 21.03
C LEU A 259 129.48 -16.59 21.50
N ARG A 260 129.66 -17.29 22.62
CA ARG A 260 128.62 -18.14 23.20
C ARG A 260 127.46 -17.32 23.76
N GLU A 261 127.75 -16.21 24.44
CA GLU A 261 126.73 -15.28 24.95
C GLU A 261 125.95 -14.63 23.80
N ARG A 262 126.64 -14.19 22.74
CA ARG A 262 125.99 -13.60 21.55
C ARG A 262 125.11 -14.60 20.81
N LYS A 263 125.51 -15.87 20.73
CA LYS A 263 124.67 -16.95 20.18
C LYS A 263 123.42 -17.19 21.02
N ALA A 264 123.56 -17.19 22.35
CA ALA A 264 122.42 -17.36 23.26
C ALA A 264 121.44 -16.18 23.18
N ALA A 265 121.96 -14.95 23.11
CA ALA A 265 121.14 -13.75 22.91
C ALA A 265 120.38 -13.77 21.57
N LEU A 266 121.05 -14.13 20.47
CA LEU A 266 120.42 -14.23 19.15
C LEU A 266 119.37 -15.34 19.09
N GLN A 267 119.58 -16.45 19.79
CA GLN A 267 118.58 -17.51 19.92
C GLN A 267 117.36 -17.03 20.70
N ALA A 268 117.55 -16.28 21.79
CA ALA A 268 116.45 -15.70 22.55
C ALA A 268 115.66 -14.67 21.73
N GLU A 269 116.34 -13.81 20.96
CA GLU A 269 115.71 -12.86 20.03
C GLU A 269 114.92 -13.58 18.92
N LEU A 270 115.43 -14.71 18.42
CA LEU A 270 114.73 -15.52 17.41
C LEU A 270 113.50 -16.24 17.99
N GLU A 271 113.58 -16.71 19.23
CA GLU A 271 112.43 -17.27 19.96
C GLU A 271 111.37 -16.19 20.23
N ASP A 272 111.78 -14.98 20.63
CA ASP A 272 110.88 -13.84 20.81
C ASP A 272 110.18 -13.45 19.50
N LEU A 273 110.95 -13.32 18.41
CA LEU A 273 110.42 -13.08 17.07
C LEU A 273 109.42 -14.17 16.64
N HIS A 274 109.70 -15.44 16.96
CA HIS A 274 108.78 -16.54 16.67
C HIS A 274 107.47 -16.48 17.47
N THR A 275 107.44 -15.85 18.64
CA THR A 275 106.20 -15.59 19.38
C THR A 275 105.46 -14.37 18.82
N GLU A 276 106.19 -13.32 18.43
CA GLU A 276 105.61 -12.13 17.81
C GLU A 276 104.97 -12.44 16.45
N ILE A 277 105.61 -13.29 15.64
CA ILE A 277 105.04 -13.79 14.36
C ILE A 277 103.69 -14.46 14.57
N ALA A 278 103.52 -15.25 15.64
CA ALA A 278 102.25 -15.90 15.93
C ALA A 278 101.16 -14.88 16.29
N SER A 279 101.49 -13.88 17.11
CA SER A 279 100.57 -12.80 17.49
C SER A 279 100.17 -11.91 16.31
N ILE A 280 101.14 -11.56 15.45
CA ILE A 280 100.87 -10.79 14.23
C ILE A 280 100.02 -11.60 13.24
N ALA A 281 100.32 -12.89 13.05
CA ALA A 281 99.52 -13.76 12.19
C ALA A 281 98.08 -13.89 12.67
N GLU A 282 97.85 -13.99 13.98
CA GLU A 282 96.51 -13.96 14.59
C GLU A 282 95.80 -12.63 14.32
N MET A 283 96.44 -11.49 14.58
CA MET A 283 95.88 -10.17 14.34
C MET A 283 95.50 -9.95 12.86
N VAL A 284 96.37 -10.36 11.94
CA VAL A 284 96.13 -10.24 10.49
C VAL A 284 94.95 -11.10 10.06
N VAL A 285 94.88 -12.37 10.52
CA VAL A 285 93.75 -13.25 10.17
C VAL A 285 92.44 -12.77 10.79
N GLU A 286 92.49 -12.24 12.01
CA GLU A 286 91.35 -11.63 12.69
C GLU A 286 90.77 -10.47 11.88
N HIS A 287 91.65 -9.58 11.36
CA HIS A 287 91.23 -8.42 10.59
C HIS A 287 90.86 -8.74 9.13
N GLU A 288 91.64 -9.55 8.42
CA GLU A 288 91.44 -9.84 6.99
C GLU A 288 90.29 -10.81 6.72
N PHE A 289 90.09 -11.81 7.59
CA PHE A 289 89.16 -12.90 7.32
C PHE A 289 88.04 -12.97 8.35
N ARG A 290 88.38 -13.01 9.65
CA ARG A 290 87.36 -13.28 10.68
C ARG A 290 86.32 -12.17 10.78
N LYS A 291 86.75 -10.91 10.93
CA LYS A 291 85.82 -9.76 11.02
C LYS A 291 84.93 -9.65 9.78
N PRO A 292 85.45 -9.64 8.53
CA PRO A 292 84.59 -9.56 7.34
C PRO A 292 83.62 -10.74 7.18
N MET A 293 84.02 -11.96 7.55
CA MET A 293 83.14 -13.13 7.49
C MET A 293 82.01 -13.05 8.53
N MET A 294 82.32 -12.61 9.75
CA MET A 294 81.33 -12.40 10.81
C MET A 294 80.37 -11.24 10.46
N ASP A 295 80.88 -10.12 9.96
CA ASP A 295 80.06 -8.98 9.53
C ASP A 295 79.13 -9.35 8.37
N SER A 296 79.63 -10.13 7.39
CA SER A 296 78.82 -10.65 6.28
C SER A 296 77.72 -11.60 6.76
N LYS A 297 78.03 -12.48 7.72
CA LYS A 297 77.04 -13.37 8.36
C LYS A 297 75.98 -12.57 9.10
N GLU A 298 76.38 -11.60 9.93
CA GLU A 298 75.46 -10.76 10.69
C GLU A 298 74.55 -9.94 9.77
N ARG A 299 75.11 -9.40 8.67
CA ARG A 299 74.35 -8.71 7.63
C ARG A 299 73.31 -9.62 7.00
N LYS A 300 73.69 -10.83 6.59
CA LYS A 300 72.77 -11.82 6.02
C LYS A 300 71.69 -12.23 7.00
N GLU A 301 72.01 -12.40 8.28
CA GLU A 301 71.01 -12.75 9.30
C GLU A 301 70.05 -11.58 9.56
N ARG A 302 70.55 -10.35 9.58
CA ARG A 302 69.73 -9.14 9.65
C ARG A 302 68.80 -9.01 8.44
N GLU A 303 69.29 -9.24 7.23
CA GLU A 303 68.49 -9.23 6.00
C GLU A 303 67.42 -10.34 6.01
N LYS A 304 67.77 -11.57 6.43
CA LYS A 304 66.80 -12.67 6.60
C LYS A 304 65.74 -12.35 7.66
N SER A 305 66.14 -11.77 8.79
CA SER A 305 65.23 -11.38 9.87
C SER A 305 64.29 -10.25 9.42
N GLN A 306 64.80 -9.24 8.71
CA GLN A 306 64.00 -8.18 8.11
C GLN A 306 63.03 -8.72 7.07
N ALA A 307 63.47 -9.61 6.18
CA ALA A 307 62.60 -10.27 5.21
C ALA A 307 61.50 -11.09 5.89
N ARG A 308 61.84 -11.90 6.91
CA ARG A 308 60.87 -12.65 7.73
C ARG A 308 59.86 -11.71 8.39
N SER A 309 60.31 -10.62 9.00
CA SER A 309 59.44 -9.61 9.62
C SER A 309 58.52 -8.94 8.61
N ALA A 310 59.02 -8.62 7.41
CA ALA A 310 58.22 -8.02 6.34
C ALA A 310 57.15 -9.00 5.83
N TRP A 311 57.51 -10.27 5.63
CA TRP A 311 56.56 -11.31 5.25
C TRP A 311 55.52 -11.59 6.34
N LEU A 312 55.91 -11.62 7.61
CA LEU A 312 54.97 -11.74 8.73
C LEU A 312 54.01 -10.55 8.78
N ASN A 313 54.53 -9.34 8.63
CA ASN A 313 53.70 -8.13 8.58
C ASN A 313 52.72 -8.19 7.40
N TYR A 314 53.17 -8.63 6.22
CA TYR A 314 52.31 -8.85 5.06
C TYR A 314 51.18 -9.83 5.37
N VAL A 315 51.48 -10.98 6.00
CA VAL A 315 50.47 -11.97 6.40
C VAL A 315 49.45 -11.36 7.38
N VAL A 316 49.93 -10.68 8.44
CA VAL A 316 49.05 -10.07 9.46
C VAL A 316 48.16 -9.00 8.85
N THR A 317 48.72 -8.08 8.07
CA THR A 317 47.96 -7.01 7.41
C THR A 317 46.95 -7.53 6.39
N THR A 318 47.29 -8.61 5.67
CA THR A 318 46.36 -9.27 4.74
C THR A 318 45.19 -9.90 5.51
N LEU A 319 45.47 -10.62 6.61
CA LEU A 319 44.42 -11.23 7.44
C LEU A 319 43.53 -10.17 8.11
N GLU A 320 44.11 -9.07 8.59
CA GLU A 320 43.36 -7.95 9.15
C GLU A 320 42.46 -7.29 8.10
N TYR A 321 42.96 -7.12 6.87
CA TYR A 321 42.17 -6.60 5.75
C TYR A 321 41.00 -7.54 5.41
N MET A 322 41.24 -8.85 5.34
CA MET A 322 40.18 -9.85 5.12
C MET A 322 39.12 -9.79 6.22
N ALA A 323 39.53 -9.69 7.49
CA ALA A 323 38.62 -9.61 8.63
C ALA A 323 37.75 -8.34 8.59
N LYS A 324 38.35 -7.16 8.39
CA LYS A 324 37.61 -5.88 8.29
C LYS A 324 36.61 -5.89 7.13
N ARG A 325 37.00 -6.47 6.00
CA ARG A 325 36.10 -6.61 4.84
C ARG A 325 34.96 -7.58 5.14
N LEU A 326 35.22 -8.71 5.77
CA LEU A 326 34.17 -9.65 6.21
C LEU A 326 33.18 -8.99 7.18
N GLU A 327 33.67 -8.16 8.11
CA GLU A 327 32.82 -7.39 9.02
C GLU A 327 31.92 -6.40 8.27
N THR A 328 32.48 -5.69 7.28
CA THR A 328 31.73 -4.73 6.44
C THR A 328 30.63 -5.43 5.63
N VAL A 329 30.97 -6.55 4.98
CA VAL A 329 30.00 -7.35 4.21
C VAL A 329 28.95 -7.98 5.15
N GLY A 330 29.37 -8.39 6.35
CA GLY A 330 28.48 -8.92 7.38
C GLY A 330 27.48 -7.86 7.89
N GLY A 331 27.91 -6.60 8.03
CA GLY A 331 27.04 -5.46 8.32
C GLY A 331 26.01 -5.27 7.21
N TRP A 332 26.46 -5.14 5.96
CA TRP A 332 25.56 -4.93 4.82
C TRP A 332 24.55 -6.08 4.63
N THR A 333 24.98 -7.33 4.89
CA THR A 333 24.07 -8.50 4.84
C THR A 333 22.99 -8.43 5.92
N LYS A 334 23.33 -7.97 7.13
CA LYS A 334 22.35 -7.79 8.21
C LYS A 334 21.35 -6.69 7.87
N ASP A 335 21.81 -5.56 7.33
CA ASP A 335 20.94 -4.46 6.95
C ASP A 335 19.90 -4.89 5.89
N VAL A 336 20.34 -5.66 4.88
CA VAL A 336 19.44 -6.21 3.85
C VAL A 336 18.45 -7.21 4.45
N ASP A 337 18.87 -8.06 5.38
CA ASP A 337 17.98 -9.03 6.04
C ASP A 337 16.97 -8.35 6.97
N GLU A 338 17.40 -7.38 7.77
CA GLU A 338 16.54 -6.56 8.62
C GLU A 338 15.51 -5.78 7.78
N PHE A 339 15.94 -5.21 6.66
CA PHE A 339 15.04 -4.54 5.72
C PHE A 339 14.05 -5.52 5.09
N GLN A 340 14.49 -6.72 4.68
CA GLN A 340 13.62 -7.77 4.17
C GLN A 340 12.56 -8.19 5.21
N GLN A 341 12.94 -8.32 6.48
CA GLN A 341 12.02 -8.62 7.57
C GLN A 341 11.02 -7.48 7.80
N ALA A 342 11.48 -6.22 7.80
CA ALA A 342 10.62 -5.06 7.91
C ALA A 342 9.61 -5.00 6.75
N LEU A 343 10.05 -5.27 5.52
CA LEU A 343 9.21 -5.33 4.34
C LEU A 343 8.15 -6.44 4.44
N ALA A 344 8.53 -7.61 4.96
CA ALA A 344 7.61 -8.72 5.23
C ALA A 344 6.56 -8.36 6.30
N HIS A 345 6.95 -7.60 7.32
CA HIS A 345 6.01 -7.09 8.32
C HIS A 345 5.04 -6.07 7.71
N VAL A 346 5.53 -5.16 6.88
CA VAL A 346 4.71 -4.17 6.18
C VAL A 346 3.76 -4.86 5.21
N SER A 347 4.23 -5.85 4.44
CA SER A 347 3.39 -6.61 3.51
C SER A 347 2.28 -7.35 4.24
N GLN A 348 2.58 -8.00 5.37
CA GLN A 348 1.58 -8.67 6.19
C GLN A 348 0.57 -7.69 6.79
N ALA A 349 1.03 -6.53 7.27
CA ALA A 349 0.17 -5.49 7.81
C ALA A 349 -0.72 -4.86 6.73
N ALA A 350 -0.19 -4.68 5.52
CA ALA A 350 -0.94 -4.23 4.35
C ALA A 350 -2.02 -5.25 3.99
N ALA A 351 -1.67 -6.53 3.84
CA ALA A 351 -2.61 -7.60 3.52
C ALA A 351 -3.77 -7.72 4.54
N LYS A 352 -3.52 -7.49 5.84
CA LYS A 352 -4.57 -7.49 6.87
C LYS A 352 -5.52 -6.29 6.82
N ARG A 353 -5.06 -5.15 6.31
CA ARG A 353 -5.82 -3.89 6.25
C ARG A 353 -6.48 -3.66 4.89
N MET A 354 -5.99 -4.32 3.86
CA MET A 354 -6.61 -4.33 2.54
C MET A 354 -7.93 -5.11 2.62
N PRO A 355 -9.04 -4.56 2.07
CA PRO A 355 -10.28 -5.32 1.98
C PRO A 355 -10.07 -6.55 1.09
N ASP A 356 -10.56 -7.72 1.51
CA ASP A 356 -10.62 -8.93 0.68
C ASP A 356 -11.50 -8.64 -0.55
N THR A 357 -10.86 -8.22 -1.65
CA THR A 357 -11.49 -8.00 -2.95
C THR A 357 -11.95 -9.30 -3.62
N GLU A 358 -11.94 -10.44 -2.92
CA GLU A 358 -12.38 -11.73 -3.47
C GLU A 358 -13.90 -11.94 -3.44
N THR A 359 -14.69 -11.14 -2.70
CA THR A 359 -16.12 -11.45 -2.55
C THR A 359 -17.10 -10.70 -3.47
N VAL A 360 -16.65 -9.80 -4.35
CA VAL A 360 -17.57 -9.11 -5.31
C VAL A 360 -16.99 -8.98 -6.72
N LEU A 361 -16.54 -10.07 -7.32
CA LEU A 361 -16.30 -10.14 -8.77
C LEU A 361 -16.92 -11.39 -9.40
N LYS A 362 -18.26 -11.46 -9.37
CA LYS A 362 -19.03 -12.05 -10.49
C LYS A 362 -19.69 -10.93 -11.28
N LYS A 363 -18.93 -10.27 -12.14
CA LYS A 363 -19.51 -9.51 -13.26
C LYS A 363 -19.54 -10.42 -14.50
N PRO A 364 -20.68 -10.53 -15.19
CA PRO A 364 -20.76 -11.27 -16.44
C PRO A 364 -19.92 -10.55 -17.49
N LYS A 365 -19.22 -11.35 -18.31
CA LYS A 365 -18.49 -10.90 -19.50
C LYS A 365 -19.46 -10.19 -20.44
N SER A 366 -19.54 -8.88 -20.37
CA SER A 366 -20.15 -8.06 -21.40
C SER A 366 -19.05 -7.65 -22.37
N GLN A 367 -19.07 -8.28 -23.54
CA GLN A 367 -18.31 -7.83 -24.71
C GLN A 367 -18.70 -6.38 -24.98
N ARG A 368 -17.83 -5.44 -24.63
CA ARG A 368 -17.91 -4.07 -25.12
C ARG A 368 -16.84 -3.89 -26.19
N ASN A 369 -17.37 -3.70 -27.39
CA ASN A 369 -16.70 -3.27 -28.59
C ASN A 369 -15.59 -2.25 -28.30
N LEU A 370 -14.42 -2.54 -28.85
CA LEU A 370 -13.33 -1.61 -29.07
C LEU A 370 -13.85 -0.42 -29.88
N SER A 371 -14.29 0.63 -29.18
CA SER A 371 -14.40 1.96 -29.75
C SER A 371 -13.18 2.73 -29.27
N ALA A 372 -12.35 3.06 -30.26
CA ALA A 372 -11.14 3.83 -30.13
C ALA A 372 -11.41 5.11 -29.32
N ARG A 373 -10.84 5.18 -28.12
CA ARG A 373 -10.62 6.45 -27.44
C ARG A 373 -9.14 6.76 -27.55
N ASN A 374 -8.87 7.80 -28.31
CA ASN A 374 -7.56 8.32 -28.66
C ASN A 374 -6.63 8.37 -27.45
N SER A 375 -5.69 7.45 -27.44
CA SER A 375 -4.45 7.57 -26.70
C SER A 375 -3.69 8.79 -27.25
N ILE A 376 -3.35 9.72 -26.36
CA ILE A 376 -2.50 10.89 -26.64
C ILE A 376 -1.02 10.48 -26.78
N PHE A 377 -0.70 9.18 -26.80
CA PHE A 377 0.61 8.71 -27.23
C PHE A 377 0.61 8.50 -28.74
N SER A 378 1.14 9.48 -29.46
CA SER A 378 1.52 9.33 -30.86
C SER A 378 2.41 8.09 -31.01
N PRO A 379 2.15 7.21 -32.00
CA PRO A 379 3.06 6.13 -32.30
C PRO A 379 4.36 6.73 -32.84
N ALA A 380 5.48 6.09 -32.52
CA ALA A 380 6.80 6.42 -33.02
C ALA A 380 6.82 6.36 -34.56
N LEU A 381 6.42 7.47 -35.19
CA LEU A 381 6.83 7.82 -36.54
C LEU A 381 8.35 7.94 -36.48
N LYS A 382 9.04 7.07 -37.21
CA LYS A 382 10.44 7.25 -37.60
C LYS A 382 10.53 8.49 -38.49
N LEU A 383 10.43 9.65 -37.88
CA LEU A 383 10.82 10.92 -38.46
C LEU A 383 12.35 10.91 -38.44
N LYS A 384 12.93 10.96 -39.63
CA LYS A 384 14.35 11.33 -39.79
C LYS A 384 14.58 12.60 -38.96
N PRO A 385 15.64 12.68 -38.15
CA PRO A 385 15.91 13.90 -37.41
C PRO A 385 16.08 15.04 -38.41
N SER A 386 15.23 16.07 -38.31
CA SER A 386 15.58 17.40 -38.80
C SER A 386 16.87 17.78 -38.09
N LYS A 387 17.93 18.01 -38.88
CA LYS A 387 19.26 18.51 -38.48
C LYS A 387 19.33 18.88 -36.98
N ALA A 388 19.69 17.90 -36.14
CA ALA A 388 20.00 18.21 -34.75
C ALA A 388 21.26 19.09 -34.75
N LEU A 389 21.31 20.10 -33.88
CA LEU A 389 22.57 20.77 -33.63
C LEU A 389 23.63 19.75 -33.22
N ASP A 390 24.84 19.90 -33.74
CA ASP A 390 25.97 19.06 -33.40
C ASP A 390 26.48 19.44 -32.01
N LEU A 391 25.75 19.01 -30.97
CA LEU A 391 26.14 19.18 -29.57
C LEU A 391 27.02 18.01 -29.11
N PRO A 392 28.01 18.24 -28.23
CA PRO A 392 28.78 17.17 -27.61
C PRO A 392 27.89 16.08 -26.97
N PRO A 393 28.23 14.77 -27.11
CA PRO A 393 27.42 13.66 -26.61
C PRO A 393 27.06 13.76 -25.12
N ALA A 394 27.99 14.26 -24.28
CA ALA A 394 27.76 14.47 -22.86
C ALA A 394 26.65 15.50 -22.56
N LEU A 395 26.52 16.53 -23.39
CA LEU A 395 25.46 17.54 -23.26
C LEU A 395 24.12 16.99 -23.76
N GLN A 396 24.12 16.15 -24.80
CA GLN A 396 22.90 15.49 -25.28
C GLN A 396 22.34 14.54 -24.21
N ASP A 397 23.20 13.75 -23.56
CA ASP A 397 22.81 12.87 -22.47
C ASP A 397 22.31 13.66 -21.25
N ALA A 398 22.99 14.75 -20.88
CA ALA A 398 22.54 15.61 -19.78
C ALA A 398 21.15 16.24 -20.04
N LEU A 399 20.90 16.71 -21.26
CA LEU A 399 19.60 17.26 -21.66
C LEU A 399 18.50 16.18 -21.69
N ARG A 400 18.86 14.95 -22.09
CA ARG A 400 17.96 13.80 -22.05
C ARG A 400 17.61 13.39 -20.61
N HIS A 401 18.59 13.33 -19.72
CA HIS A 401 18.36 13.11 -18.29
C HIS A 401 17.53 14.22 -17.66
N ALA A 402 17.71 15.45 -18.14
CA ALA A 402 16.91 16.59 -17.74
C ALA A 402 15.53 16.65 -18.44
N ASN A 403 15.13 15.70 -19.29
CA ASN A 403 13.88 15.72 -20.07
C ASN A 403 13.65 17.03 -20.86
N VAL A 404 14.71 17.62 -21.42
CA VAL A 404 14.61 18.83 -22.27
C VAL A 404 14.80 18.43 -23.73
N SER A 405 13.88 18.86 -24.59
CA SER A 405 13.96 18.63 -26.04
C SER A 405 15.11 19.43 -26.66
N PHE A 406 16.01 18.74 -27.36
CA PHE A 406 17.16 19.34 -28.07
C PHE A 406 16.93 19.50 -29.59
N ASN A 407 15.70 19.29 -30.08
CA ASN A 407 15.33 19.43 -31.49
C ASN A 407 15.10 20.91 -31.88
N GLN A 408 16.13 21.73 -31.82
CA GLN A 408 16.04 23.16 -32.11
C GLN A 408 17.04 23.57 -33.19
N ASP A 409 16.73 24.62 -33.95
CA ASP A 409 17.50 25.02 -35.13
C ASP A 409 18.71 25.93 -34.79
N SER A 410 18.79 26.49 -33.58
CA SER A 410 19.90 27.33 -33.12
C SER A 410 20.23 27.14 -31.63
N ILE A 411 21.48 27.47 -31.23
CA ILE A 411 21.94 27.46 -29.83
C ILE A 411 21.15 28.48 -28.99
N GLU A 412 20.82 29.62 -29.58
CA GLU A 412 20.08 30.71 -28.94
C GLU A 412 18.65 30.27 -28.58
N ALA A 413 17.98 29.56 -29.49
CA ALA A 413 16.67 28.97 -29.20
C ALA A 413 16.76 27.95 -28.07
N LEU A 414 17.81 27.10 -28.07
CA LEU A 414 18.03 26.11 -27.03
C LEU A 414 18.21 26.79 -25.66
N GLN A 415 18.98 27.88 -25.60
CA GLN A 415 19.19 28.64 -24.38
C GLN A 415 17.89 29.29 -23.87
N GLU A 416 17.06 29.85 -24.76
CA GLU A 416 15.76 30.41 -24.39
C GLU A 416 14.81 29.32 -23.86
N SER A 417 14.78 28.16 -24.50
CA SER A 417 13.98 27.02 -24.06
C SER A 417 14.43 26.50 -22.68
N LEU A 418 15.75 26.47 -22.43
CA LEU A 418 16.33 26.08 -21.16
C LEU A 418 15.96 27.08 -20.06
N ALA A 419 16.08 28.38 -20.33
CA ALA A 419 15.65 29.42 -19.40
C ALA A 419 14.15 29.31 -19.07
N ARG A 420 13.30 29.04 -20.07
CA ARG A 420 11.87 28.84 -19.89
C ARG A 420 11.55 27.60 -19.05
N THR A 421 12.18 26.47 -19.35
CA THR A 421 11.99 25.22 -18.59
C THR A 421 12.50 25.34 -17.15
N GLN A 422 13.60 26.06 -16.92
CA GLN A 422 14.10 26.34 -15.58
C GLN A 422 13.09 27.17 -14.77
N LEU A 423 12.53 28.23 -15.36
CA LEU A 423 11.52 29.06 -14.72
C LEU A 423 10.24 28.26 -14.42
N GLU A 424 9.77 27.46 -15.38
CA GLU A 424 8.59 26.60 -15.19
C GLU A 424 8.80 25.59 -14.06
N ARG A 425 9.98 24.96 -13.99
CA ARG A 425 10.32 24.02 -12.91
C ARG A 425 10.45 24.70 -11.56
N ALA A 426 11.11 25.86 -11.50
CA ALA A 426 11.20 26.64 -10.26
C ALA A 426 9.81 27.01 -9.74
N LYS A 427 8.91 27.44 -10.64
CA LYS A 427 7.51 27.72 -10.29
C LYS A 427 6.79 26.47 -9.80
N LYS A 428 6.90 25.34 -10.51
CA LYS A 428 6.28 24.06 -10.08
C LYS A 428 6.78 23.61 -8.71
N VAL A 429 8.09 23.72 -8.43
CA VAL A 429 8.64 23.39 -7.11
C VAL A 429 8.06 24.29 -6.03
N GLN A 430 7.94 25.60 -6.30
CA GLN A 430 7.32 26.53 -5.36
C GLN A 430 5.83 26.21 -5.12
N ASP A 431 5.09 25.87 -6.17
CA ASP A 431 3.67 25.48 -6.10
C ASP A 431 3.50 24.16 -5.33
N HIS A 432 4.39 23.19 -5.53
CA HIS A 432 4.40 21.94 -4.77
C HIS A 432 4.72 22.18 -3.30
N TYR A 433 5.69 23.06 -3.00
CA TYR A 433 6.03 23.41 -1.63
C TYR A 433 4.87 24.11 -0.91
N SER A 434 4.24 25.10 -1.55
CA SER A 434 3.11 25.82 -0.96
C SER A 434 1.89 24.90 -0.75
N SER A 435 1.60 24.03 -1.71
CA SER A 435 0.53 23.04 -1.61
C SER A 435 0.79 22.01 -0.50
N ALA A 436 2.02 21.45 -0.43
CA ALA A 436 2.40 20.51 0.61
C ALA A 436 2.39 21.16 2.01
N SER A 437 2.88 22.40 2.12
CA SER A 437 2.86 23.16 3.37
C SER A 437 1.42 23.42 3.83
N THR A 438 0.54 23.85 2.93
CA THR A 438 -0.86 24.14 3.28
C THR A 438 -1.61 22.86 3.66
N SER A 439 -1.39 21.77 2.91
CA SER A 439 -1.99 20.46 3.19
C SER A 439 -1.55 19.90 4.55
N THR A 440 -0.25 19.96 4.85
CA THR A 440 0.28 19.50 6.15
C THR A 440 -0.21 20.36 7.31
N GLN A 441 -0.25 21.69 7.14
CA GLN A 441 -0.83 22.59 8.15
C GLN A 441 -2.32 22.31 8.38
N SER A 442 -3.11 22.10 7.32
CA SER A 442 -4.53 21.74 7.44
C SER A 442 -4.72 20.42 8.17
N MET A 443 -3.92 19.40 7.86
CA MET A 443 -4.01 18.10 8.52
C MET A 443 -3.63 18.19 10.01
N LEU A 444 -2.59 18.95 10.34
CA LEU A 444 -2.20 19.21 11.72
C LEU A 444 -3.28 19.99 12.47
N ALA A 445 -3.87 21.02 11.86
CA ALA A 445 -4.95 21.80 12.45
C ALA A 445 -6.19 20.93 12.74
N GLU A 446 -6.59 20.05 11.81
CA GLU A 446 -7.70 19.12 12.01
C GLU A 446 -7.42 18.15 13.16
N ARG A 447 -6.22 17.57 13.20
CA ARG A 447 -5.83 16.60 14.24
C ARG A 447 -5.73 17.24 15.61
N LEU A 448 -5.14 18.44 15.71
CA LEU A 448 -5.04 19.19 16.96
C LEU A 448 -6.41 19.67 17.43
N SER A 449 -7.26 20.17 16.54
CA SER A 449 -8.64 20.57 16.87
C SER A 449 -9.46 19.39 17.40
N LYS A 450 -9.34 18.22 16.76
CA LYS A 450 -9.99 17.01 17.23
C LYS A 450 -9.45 16.56 18.60
N ALA A 451 -8.12 16.57 18.78
CA ALA A 451 -7.51 16.23 20.05
C ALA A 451 -7.93 17.19 21.18
N ASP A 452 -8.05 18.48 20.90
CA ASP A 452 -8.55 19.48 21.87
C ASP A 452 -10.04 19.24 22.20
N CYS A 453 -10.87 18.94 21.19
CA CYS A 453 -12.26 18.55 21.41
C CYS A 453 -12.39 17.31 22.31
N ASP A 454 -11.62 16.26 22.01
CA ASP A 454 -11.62 15.01 22.78
C ASP A 454 -11.11 15.24 24.21
N GLN A 455 -10.06 16.05 24.36
CA GLN A 455 -9.52 16.45 25.66
C GLN A 455 -10.56 17.21 26.49
N ARG A 456 -11.28 18.17 25.90
CA ARG A 456 -12.37 18.90 26.56
C ARG A 456 -13.53 17.96 26.94
N LEU A 457 -13.83 16.96 26.10
CA LEU A 457 -14.87 15.97 26.37
C LEU A 457 -14.50 15.03 27.52
N ILE A 458 -13.22 14.71 27.71
CA ILE A 458 -12.73 13.88 28.82
C ILE A 458 -12.66 14.70 30.11
N PHE A 459 -12.13 15.92 30.05
CA PHE A 459 -11.94 16.75 31.24
C PHE A 459 -13.20 17.46 31.73
N GLY A 460 -14.17 17.75 30.85
CA GLY A 460 -15.44 18.39 31.22
C GLY A 460 -16.24 17.62 32.27
N PRO A 461 -16.44 16.30 32.13
CA PRO A 461 -17.07 15.46 33.15
C PRO A 461 -16.20 15.29 34.41
N LEU A 462 -14.89 15.15 34.24
CA LEU A 462 -13.94 14.88 35.34
C LEU A 462 -13.84 16.07 36.32
N TYR A 463 -13.84 17.29 35.78
CA TYR A 463 -13.72 18.53 36.56
C TYR A 463 -15.07 19.22 36.82
N LYS A 464 -16.20 18.56 36.50
CA LYS A 464 -17.56 19.10 36.68
C LYS A 464 -17.87 19.56 38.11
N HIS A 465 -17.19 19.02 39.10
CA HIS A 465 -17.42 19.27 40.52
C HIS A 465 -16.27 20.01 41.23
N THR A 466 -15.26 20.45 40.47
CA THR A 466 -14.13 21.22 41.01
C THR A 466 -14.24 22.70 40.65
N PRO A 467 -13.77 23.63 41.50
CA PRO A 467 -13.85 25.07 41.25
C PRO A 467 -13.01 25.56 40.04
N PHE A 468 -12.19 24.69 39.44
CA PHE A 468 -11.38 24.96 38.25
C PHE A 468 -11.90 24.17 37.04
N GLN A 469 -13.20 24.31 36.77
CA GLN A 469 -14.01 23.49 35.86
C GLN A 469 -13.49 23.42 34.40
N GLN A 470 -12.60 24.33 33.98
CA GLN A 470 -11.89 24.32 32.70
C GLN A 470 -10.44 24.75 32.91
N VAL A 471 -9.49 23.82 32.79
CA VAL A 471 -8.07 24.17 32.63
C VAL A 471 -7.85 24.45 31.15
N ASN A 472 -8.07 25.71 30.75
CA ASN A 472 -7.67 26.17 29.43
C ASN A 472 -6.14 26.30 29.41
N LEU A 473 -5.48 25.51 28.56
CA LEU A 473 -4.02 25.57 28.36
C LEU A 473 -3.60 26.85 27.61
N THR A 474 -4.58 27.59 27.07
CA THR A 474 -4.41 28.90 26.45
C THR A 474 -4.68 29.99 27.48
N ASN A 475 -3.81 31.01 27.51
CA ASN A 475 -4.05 32.21 28.29
C ASN A 475 -5.29 32.92 27.73
N THR A 476 -6.34 33.06 28.52
CA THR A 476 -7.62 33.65 28.08
C THR A 476 -7.45 35.05 27.51
N LYS A 477 -6.49 35.82 28.02
CA LYS A 477 -6.15 37.15 27.48
C LYS A 477 -5.61 37.07 26.05
N LEU A 478 -4.79 36.06 25.76
CA LEU A 478 -4.21 35.88 24.45
C LEU A 478 -5.27 35.41 23.45
N GLU A 479 -6.23 34.60 23.89
CA GLU A 479 -7.37 34.18 23.07
C GLU A 479 -8.35 35.34 22.79
N GLU A 480 -8.57 36.23 23.77
CA GLU A 480 -9.33 37.47 23.58
C GLU A 480 -8.61 38.44 22.63
N GLU A 481 -7.28 38.57 22.75
CA GLU A 481 -6.45 39.37 21.84
C GLU A 481 -6.46 38.81 20.41
N LEU A 482 -6.43 37.47 20.26
CA LEU A 482 -6.46 36.80 18.97
C LEU A 482 -7.84 36.94 18.31
N LYS A 483 -8.93 36.79 19.08
CA LYS A 483 -10.30 37.09 18.59
C LYS A 483 -10.47 38.56 18.21
N ALA A 484 -9.88 39.48 18.97
CA ALA A 484 -9.89 40.90 18.62
C ALA A 484 -9.04 41.19 17.37
N MET A 485 -7.99 40.42 17.12
CA MET A 485 -7.18 40.51 15.91
C MET A 485 -7.91 39.94 14.69
N ASP A 486 -8.59 38.80 14.83
CA ASP A 486 -9.42 38.19 13.78
C ASP A 486 -10.55 39.14 13.36
N LEU A 487 -11.26 39.75 14.33
CA LEU A 487 -12.28 40.76 14.04
C LEU A 487 -11.72 41.98 13.31
N LYS A 488 -10.49 42.41 13.64
CA LYS A 488 -9.80 43.49 12.92
C LYS A 488 -9.36 43.07 11.53
N LEU A 489 -8.98 41.81 11.33
CA LEU A 489 -8.61 41.24 10.03
C LEU A 489 -9.83 41.11 9.13
N ASP A 490 -10.96 40.67 9.68
CA ASP A 490 -12.24 40.59 8.96
C ASP A 490 -12.73 42.00 8.59
N ASP A 491 -12.70 42.96 9.50
CA ASP A 491 -13.03 44.37 9.21
C ASP A 491 -12.06 44.96 8.17
N ALA A 492 -10.75 44.69 8.27
CA ALA A 492 -9.78 45.11 7.26
C ALA A 492 -10.03 44.44 5.90
N ASN A 493 -10.46 43.17 5.88
CA ASN A 493 -10.78 42.44 4.66
C ASN A 493 -12.09 42.94 4.03
N GLU A 494 -13.11 43.27 4.82
CA GLU A 494 -14.33 43.95 4.36
C GLU A 494 -14.02 45.37 3.85
N GLN A 495 -13.12 46.09 4.52
CA GLN A 495 -12.62 47.39 4.03
C GLN A 495 -11.83 47.25 2.73
N LEU A 496 -11.07 46.17 2.55
CA LEU A 496 -10.32 45.90 1.32
C LEU A 496 -11.28 45.49 0.19
N LEU A 497 -12.24 44.61 0.44
CA LEU A 497 -13.31 44.23 -0.49
C LEU A 497 -14.15 45.45 -0.89
N SER A 498 -14.51 46.31 0.06
CA SER A 498 -15.24 47.54 -0.25
C SER A 498 -14.37 48.57 -0.98
N ALA A 499 -13.06 48.66 -0.68
CA ALA A 499 -12.12 49.50 -1.43
C ALA A 499 -11.91 48.99 -2.86
N GLU A 500 -11.87 47.68 -3.07
CA GLU A 500 -11.74 47.04 -4.38
C GLU A 500 -13.02 47.21 -5.21
N VAL A 501 -14.20 47.07 -4.59
CA VAL A 501 -15.50 47.39 -5.21
C VAL A 501 -15.62 48.88 -5.55
N ASN A 502 -15.11 49.76 -4.68
CA ASN A 502 -15.10 51.20 -4.93
C ASN A 502 -14.06 51.65 -5.97
N GLN A 503 -12.97 50.90 -6.16
CA GLN A 503 -11.99 51.14 -7.24
C GLN A 503 -12.45 50.62 -8.61
N ILE A 504 -13.44 49.71 -8.66
CA ILE A 504 -14.00 49.16 -9.91
C ILE A 504 -15.28 49.89 -10.35
N SER A 505 -15.83 50.79 -9.54
CA SER A 505 -16.98 51.59 -9.94
C SER A 505 -16.59 52.74 -10.88
N LEU A 506 -16.87 52.56 -12.17
CA LEU A 506 -16.87 53.61 -13.22
C LEU A 506 -17.78 54.81 -12.91
N ASP A 507 -18.56 54.76 -11.82
CA ASP A 507 -19.52 55.78 -11.42
C ASP A 507 -19.01 56.74 -10.34
N ASP A 508 -17.76 56.61 -9.86
CA ASP A 508 -17.19 57.60 -8.93
C ASP A 508 -17.02 58.97 -9.64
N PRO A 509 -17.59 60.07 -9.09
CA PRO A 509 -17.47 61.41 -9.66
C PRO A 509 -16.02 61.87 -9.88
N LYS A 510 -15.04 61.34 -9.14
CA LYS A 510 -13.61 61.64 -9.33
C LYS A 510 -13.02 60.94 -10.56
N VAL A 511 -13.45 59.71 -10.84
CA VAL A 511 -13.02 58.94 -12.03
C VAL A 511 -13.65 59.52 -13.29
N ARG A 512 -14.92 59.95 -13.25
CA ARG A 512 -15.54 60.70 -14.36
C ARG A 512 -14.84 62.04 -14.62
N ALA A 513 -14.45 62.76 -13.57
CA ALA A 513 -13.71 64.01 -13.72
C ALA A 513 -12.30 63.78 -14.30
N PHE A 514 -11.66 62.66 -13.97
CA PHE A 514 -10.36 62.29 -14.53
C PHE A 514 -10.44 61.86 -16.00
N ILE A 515 -11.41 61.00 -16.36
CA ILE A 515 -11.67 60.59 -17.75
C ILE A 515 -12.10 61.79 -18.61
N ALA A 516 -12.91 62.70 -18.09
CA ALA A 516 -13.27 63.94 -18.82
C ALA A 516 -12.07 64.87 -19.04
N ARG A 517 -11.03 64.80 -18.20
CA ARG A 517 -9.86 65.69 -18.26
C ARG A 517 -8.68 65.10 -19.04
N TYR A 518 -8.57 63.77 -19.10
CA TYR A 518 -7.43 63.07 -19.72
C TYR A 518 -7.83 61.98 -20.75
N GLY A 519 -9.12 61.70 -20.92
CA GLY A 519 -9.63 60.77 -21.92
C GLY A 519 -9.80 61.43 -23.29
N ARG A 520 -8.68 61.61 -23.99
CA ARG A 520 -8.62 61.75 -25.45
C ARG A 520 -7.51 60.90 -26.02
#